data_AF-A0A5K1BCT2-F1
#
_entry.id   AF-A0A5K1BCT2-F1
#
_cell.length_a   1.000
_cell.length_b   1.000
_cell.length_c   1.000
_cell.angle_alpha   90.00
_cell.angle_beta   90.00
_cell.angle_gamma   90.00
#
_symmetry.space_group_name_H-M   'P 1'
#
loop_
_entity.id
_entity.type
_entity.pdbx_description
1 polymer ?
#
loop_
_entity_poly.entity_id
_entity_poly.type
_entity_poly.pdbx_seq_one_letter_code
_entity_poly.pdbx_strand_id
1 'polypeptide(L)' 'CSVHETGQLDASSQAVDGIMGFGQSNTSVVSQLASEGKVKKMFAHCLDGVNGGGIFTIGQVVEPHVKMTPLVAN' A
#
# COMPACT_ATOMS: atom_id res chain seq x y z
N CYS A 1 10.07 6.02 -7.26
CA CYS A 1 8.71 5.48 -7.12
C CYS A 1 7.96 5.75 -8.41
N SER A 2 7.50 4.71 -9.10
CA SER A 2 6.70 4.83 -10.32
C SER A 2 5.26 5.20 -9.99
N VAL A 3 4.57 5.80 -10.97
CA VAL A 3 3.11 5.99 -10.98
C VAL A 3 2.41 4.97 -11.89
N HIS A 4 3.20 4.11 -12.54
CA HIS A 4 2.70 3.03 -13.37
C HIS A 4 2.44 1.80 -12.48
N GLU A 5 1.18 1.41 -12.41
CA GLU A 5 0.75 0.14 -11.84
C GLU A 5 1.03 -0.98 -12.86
N THR A 6 1.70 -2.03 -12.41
CA THR A 6 1.91 -3.25 -13.19
C THR A 6 1.40 -4.42 -12.36
N GLY A 7 0.41 -5.14 -12.86
CA GLY A 7 -0.12 -6.34 -12.19
C GLY A 7 -1.31 -6.89 -12.96
N GLN A 8 -1.17 -8.09 -13.50
CA GLN A 8 -2.28 -8.83 -14.08
C GLN A 8 -2.44 -10.12 -13.28
N LEU A 9 -3.47 -10.17 -12.43
CA LEU A 9 -3.74 -11.31 -11.54
C LEU A 9 -4.17 -12.58 -12.32
N ASP A 10 -4.38 -12.45 -13.63
CA ASP A 10 -4.85 -13.49 -14.55
C ASP A 10 -3.70 -14.22 -15.28
N ALA A 11 -2.46 -13.74 -15.20
CA ALA A 11 -1.31 -14.40 -15.79
C ALA A 11 -0.72 -15.48 -14.86
N SER A 12 -0.66 -16.73 -15.32
CA SER A 12 -0.27 -17.91 -14.51
C SER A 12 1.12 -17.85 -13.85
N SER A 13 2.01 -16.98 -14.32
CA SER A 13 3.34 -16.75 -13.73
C SER A 13 3.36 -15.76 -12.56
N GLN A 14 2.22 -15.12 -12.24
CA GLN A 14 2.04 -14.12 -11.18
C GLN A 14 0.96 -14.55 -10.18
N ALA A 15 0.74 -15.86 -10.03
CA ALA A 15 -0.26 -16.40 -9.10
C ALA A 15 0.05 -15.94 -7.66
N VAL A 16 -0.93 -15.31 -7.02
CA VAL A 16 -0.87 -14.89 -5.61
C VAL A 16 -1.88 -15.69 -4.80
N ASP A 17 -1.54 -15.99 -3.55
CA ASP A 17 -2.43 -16.72 -2.63
C ASP A 17 -3.58 -15.84 -2.08
N GLY A 18 -3.55 -14.55 -2.37
CA GLY A 18 -4.59 -13.62 -1.94
C GLY A 18 -4.28 -12.16 -2.26
N ILE A 19 -5.25 -11.30 -1.97
CA ILE A 19 -5.18 -9.85 -2.20
C ILE A 19 -5.26 -9.13 -0.85
N MET A 20 -4.39 -8.14 -0.64
CA MET A 20 -4.45 -7.26 0.52
C MET A 20 -5.16 -5.96 0.17
N GLY A 21 -6.34 -5.72 0.77
CA GLY A 21 -7.07 -4.46 0.62
C GLY A 21 -6.53 -3.38 1.54
N PHE A 22 -6.24 -2.20 0.99
CA PHE A 22 -5.80 -0.99 1.73
C PHE A 22 -6.84 0.13 1.78
N GLY A 23 -8.10 -0.17 1.44
CA GLY A 23 -9.20 0.79 1.46
C GLY A 23 -9.49 1.36 2.85
N GLN A 24 -10.34 2.40 2.90
CA GLN A 24 -10.66 3.13 4.13
C GLN A 24 -11.51 2.31 5.13
N SER A 25 -12.11 1.20 4.69
CA SER A 25 -12.91 0.28 5.50
C SER A 25 -12.15 -0.22 6.74
N ASN A 26 -12.88 -0.52 7.82
CA ASN A 26 -12.33 -1.14 9.02
C ASN A 26 -11.84 -2.58 8.78
N THR A 27 -12.27 -3.22 7.69
CA THR A 27 -11.82 -4.56 7.29
C THR A 27 -10.49 -4.56 6.54
N SER A 28 -9.93 -3.40 6.18
CA SER A 28 -8.65 -3.35 5.48
C SER A 28 -7.50 -3.78 6.39
N VAL A 29 -6.43 -4.30 5.78
CA VAL A 29 -5.26 -4.80 6.52
C VAL A 29 -4.66 -3.69 7.40
N VAL A 30 -4.58 -2.47 6.88
CA VAL A 30 -4.05 -1.32 7.61
C VAL A 30 -4.95 -0.93 8.79
N SER A 31 -6.27 -0.96 8.61
CA SER A 31 -7.23 -0.67 9.70
C SER A 31 -7.14 -1.70 10.82
N GLN A 32 -7.05 -2.99 10.48
CA GLN A 32 -6.93 -4.07 11.47
C GLN A 32 -5.62 -3.95 12.27
N LEU A 33 -4.48 -3.74 11.60
CA LEU A 33 -3.20 -3.56 12.28
C LEU A 33 -3.17 -2.33 13.19
N ALA A 34 -3.78 -1.22 12.77
CA ALA A 34 -3.89 -0.03 13.59
C ALA A 34 -4.80 -0.24 14.81
N SER A 35 -5.83 -1.09 14.68
CA SER A 35 -6.75 -1.41 15.79
C SER A 35 -6.07 -2.20 16.92
N GLU A 36 -4.99 -2.92 16.62
CA GLU A 36 -4.14 -3.57 17.63
C GLU A 36 -3.22 -2.59 18.39
N GLY A 37 -3.22 -1.30 18.01
CA GLY A 37 -2.44 -0.24 18.68
C GLY A 37 -0.94 -0.26 18.40
N LYS A 38 -0.47 -1.13 17.49
CA LYS A 38 0.97 -1.31 17.19
C LYS A 38 1.49 -0.32 16.14
N VAL A 39 0.61 0.20 15.29
CA VAL A 39 0.97 1.07 14.17
C VAL A 39 -0.05 2.19 13.99
N LYS A 40 0.36 3.31 13.39
CA LYS A 40 -0.58 4.34 12.94
C LYS A 40 -1.37 3.81 11.74
N LYS A 41 -2.64 4.24 11.58
CA LYS A 41 -3.50 3.92 10.41
C LYS A 41 -3.03 4.69 9.17
N MET A 42 -1.80 4.42 8.73
CA MET A 42 -1.11 5.03 7.61
C MET A 42 -0.18 4.00 6.98
N PHE A 43 0.10 4.15 5.69
CA PHE A 43 1.06 3.32 4.98
C PHE A 43 1.72 4.15 3.88
N ALA A 44 2.86 3.68 3.39
CA ALA A 44 3.49 4.20 2.20
C ALA A 44 3.95 3.03 1.32
N HIS A 45 3.88 3.24 0.02
CA HIS A 45 4.36 2.28 -0.97
C HIS A 45 5.19 3.02 -2.01
N CYS A 46 6.25 2.37 -2.47
CA CYS A 46 7.09 2.84 -3.56
C CYS A 46 7.23 1.68 -4.53
N LEU A 47 6.57 1.77 -5.68
CA LEU A 47 6.67 0.77 -6.74
C LEU A 47 7.90 1.07 -7.61
N ASP A 48 8.59 0.01 -8.05
CA ASP A 48 9.57 0.08 -9.13
C ASP A 48 8.91 -0.36 -10.44
N GLY A 49 8.62 0.61 -11.31
CA GLY A 49 8.02 0.36 -12.62
C GLY A 49 9.01 -0.08 -13.70
N VAL A 50 10.31 -0.19 -13.39
CA VAL A 50 11.33 -0.63 -14.35
C VAL A 50 11.61 -2.12 -14.17
N ASN A 51 11.94 -2.55 -12.96
CA ASN A 51 12.30 -3.94 -12.68
C ASN A 51 11.18 -4.74 -12.00
N GLY A 52 10.08 -4.07 -11.62
CA GLY A 52 9.04 -4.65 -10.77
C GLY A 52 9.41 -4.62 -9.27
N GLY A 53 8.45 -4.95 -8.42
CA GLY A 53 8.62 -4.95 -6.97
C GLY A 53 8.51 -3.56 -6.34
N GLY A 54 9.32 -3.29 -5.31
CA GLY A 54 9.29 -2.03 -4.58
C GLY A 54 9.38 -2.20 -3.06
N ILE A 55 9.00 -1.14 -2.34
CA ILE A 55 9.00 -1.08 -0.88
C ILE A 55 7.57 -0.80 -0.40
N PHE A 56 7.08 -1.60 0.53
CA PHE A 56 5.82 -1.37 1.23
C PHE A 56 6.08 -1.23 2.73
N THR A 57 5.53 -0.18 3.34
CA THR A 57 5.73 0.14 4.76
C THR A 57 4.41 0.51 5.43
N ILE A 58 4.25 0.07 6.67
CA ILE A 58 3.08 0.36 7.50
C ILE A 58 3.51 1.29 8.63
N GLY A 59 2.76 2.36 8.84
CA GLY A 59 3.05 3.42 9.79
C GLY A 59 3.52 4.71 9.11
N GLN A 60 4.25 5.53 9.87
CA GLN A 60 4.72 6.83 9.41
C GLN A 60 6.11 6.69 8.78
N VAL A 61 6.22 7.08 7.53
CA VAL A 61 7.53 7.30 6.88
C VAL A 61 8.04 8.69 7.27
N VAL A 62 9.24 8.74 7.84
CA VAL A 62 9.89 10.00 8.25
C VAL A 62 10.62 10.63 7.07
N GLU A 63 11.20 9.82 6.20
CA GLU A 63 11.90 10.26 4.99
C GLU A 63 11.71 9.28 3.83
N PRO A 64 11.68 9.76 2.57
CA PRO A 64 11.75 11.17 2.17
C PRO A 64 10.45 11.93 2.44
N HIS A 65 10.56 13.26 2.56
CA HIS A 65 9.38 14.12 2.64
C HIS A 65 8.69 14.19 1.27
N VAL A 66 7.45 13.73 1.21
CA VAL A 66 6.63 13.74 0.00
C VAL A 66 5.62 14.89 0.03
N LYS A 67 5.28 15.43 -1.14
CA LYS A 67 4.21 16.43 -1.24
C LYS A 67 2.87 15.75 -0.99
N MET A 68 2.08 16.30 -0.08
CA MET A 68 0.80 15.74 0.35
C MET A 68 -0.37 16.52 -0.25
N THR A 69 -1.46 15.81 -0.53
CA THR A 69 -2.78 16.36 -0.83
C THR A 69 -3.80 15.74 0.12
N PRO A 70 -4.86 16.45 0.54
CA PRO A 70 -5.90 15.87 1.38
C PRO A 70 -6.56 14.66 0.71
N LEU A 71 -6.78 13.60 1.47
CA LEU A 71 -7.64 12.49 1.07
C LEU A 71 -9.10 12.93 1.20
N VAL A 72 -9.87 12.81 0.12
CA VAL A 72 -11.30 13.13 0.11
C VAL A 72 -12.08 11.94 0.66
N ALA A 73 -12.99 12.20 1.58
CA ALA A 73 -13.90 11.18 2.09
C ALA A 73 -14.88 10.75 0.99
N ASN A 74 -15.20 9.46 0.96
CA ASN A 74 -16.17 8.88 0.03
C ASN A 74 -17.52 8.71 0.75
#